data_AF-A0A1V5URB0-F1
#
_entry.id   AF-A0A1V5URB0-F1
#
_cell.length_a   1.000
_cell.length_b   1.000
_cell.length_c   1.000
_cell.angle_alpha   90.00
_cell.angle_beta   90.00
_cell.angle_gamma   90.00
#
_symmetry.space_group_name_H-M   'P 1'
#
loop_
_entity.id
_entity.type
_entity.pdbx_description
1 polymer ?
#
loop_
_entity_poly.entity_id
_entity_poly.type
_entity_poly.pdbx_seq_one_letter_code
_entity_poly.pdbx_strand_id
1 'polypeptide(L)'
;MQLLKERYGKKDMEIHKENTEQFAGIEYGDKNFDIEKYFGQMNDPTCSSYIKGPCGDFMEFYLAVDSRGRIEDISYYTEGCGATRTCAAAVCIMALNKTIIDALSISAGEVISKIKGLPEDHKHCAILSVSTLYRAIADYLLLP
;
A
#
# COMPACT_ATOMS: atom_id res chain seq x y z
N MET A 1 -6.40 -20.60 1.35
CA MET A 1 -6.52 -20.47 2.83
C MET A 1 -5.35 -21.07 3.63
N GLN A 2 -4.49 -21.93 3.07
CA GLN A 2 -3.37 -22.53 3.80
C GLN A 2 -2.06 -21.74 3.68
N LEU A 3 -1.86 -21.02 2.56
CA LEU A 3 -0.67 -20.19 2.30
C LEU A 3 -0.58 -18.89 3.12
N LEU A 4 -1.72 -18.38 3.60
CA LEU A 4 -1.76 -17.15 4.42
C LEU A 4 -1.31 -17.39 5.88
N LYS A 5 -1.28 -18.64 6.36
CA LYS A 5 -0.90 -18.93 7.75
C LYS A 5 0.61 -19.02 7.97
N GLU A 6 1.38 -19.25 6.90
CA GLU A 6 2.83 -19.43 6.98
C GLU A 6 3.58 -18.09 6.96
N ARG A 7 2.93 -17.00 6.55
CA ARG A 7 3.54 -15.67 6.39
C ARG A 7 3.34 -14.73 7.59
N TYR A 8 2.46 -15.06 8.54
CA TYR A 8 2.04 -14.16 9.62
C TYR A 8 2.29 -14.78 10.99
N GLY A 9 2.98 -14.05 11.87
CA GLY A 9 3.10 -14.42 13.28
C GLY A 9 1.75 -14.32 13.97
N LYS A 10 1.48 -15.21 14.94
CA LYS A 10 0.21 -15.23 15.72
C LYS A 10 -0.19 -13.86 16.29
N LYS A 11 0.79 -13.01 16.61
CA LYS A 11 0.60 -11.69 17.23
C LYS A 11 0.11 -10.63 16.23
N ASP A 12 0.54 -10.73 14.97
CA ASP A 12 0.12 -9.81 13.91
C ASP A 12 -1.38 -10.00 13.62
N MET A 13 -1.82 -11.27 13.59
CA MET A 13 -3.20 -11.65 13.27
C MET A 13 -4.25 -11.13 14.26
N GLU A 14 -3.90 -10.89 15.53
CA GLU A 14 -4.80 -10.37 16.55
C GLU A 14 -5.00 -8.84 16.43
N ILE A 15 -3.92 -8.08 16.15
CA ILE A 15 -3.99 -6.63 15.90
C ILE A 15 -4.75 -6.34 14.58
N HIS A 16 -4.68 -7.26 13.61
CA HIS A 16 -5.38 -7.14 12.33
C HIS A 16 -6.91 -7.16 12.45
N LYS A 17 -7.50 -7.90 13.41
CA LYS A 17 -8.97 -8.04 13.50
C LYS A 17 -9.67 -6.78 13.98
N GLU A 18 -9.12 -6.07 14.96
CA GLU A 18 -9.79 -4.91 15.57
C GLU A 18 -9.86 -3.69 14.63
N ASN A 19 -8.87 -3.50 13.74
CA ASN A 19 -8.84 -2.37 12.80
C ASN A 19 -9.68 -2.56 11.53
N THR A 20 -10.07 -3.79 11.22
CA THR A 20 -10.84 -4.10 9.99
C THR A 20 -12.31 -3.72 10.14
N GLU A 21 -12.84 -3.73 11.37
CA GLU A 21 -14.25 -3.41 11.66
C GLU A 21 -14.58 -1.91 11.56
N GLN A 22 -13.59 -1.03 11.72
CA GLN A 22 -13.82 0.43 11.76
C GLN A 22 -14.03 1.06 10.36
N PHE A 23 -13.63 0.37 9.28
CA PHE A 23 -13.71 0.89 7.90
C PHE A 23 -14.27 -0.14 6.89
N ALA A 24 -15.12 -1.06 7.37
CA ALA A 24 -15.72 -2.15 6.59
C ALA A 24 -16.60 -1.72 5.39
N GLY A 25 -16.74 -0.42 5.12
CA GLY A 25 -17.55 0.15 4.03
C GLY A 25 -16.75 0.66 2.82
N ILE A 26 -15.44 0.42 2.73
CA ILE A 26 -14.65 0.87 1.59
C ILE A 26 -14.79 -0.10 0.42
N GLU A 27 -15.85 0.07 -0.36
CA GLU A 27 -15.98 -0.57 -1.67
C GLU A 27 -15.06 0.15 -2.67
N TYR A 28 -13.92 -0.47 -2.99
CA TYR A 28 -13.29 -0.21 -4.28
C TYR A 28 -14.22 -0.74 -5.37
N GLY A 29 -14.39 -0.02 -6.48
CA GLY A 29 -15.35 -0.33 -7.55
C GLY A 29 -15.12 -1.62 -8.35
N ASP A 30 -14.41 -2.58 -7.78
CA ASP A 30 -14.13 -3.90 -8.35
C ASP A 30 -14.38 -4.97 -7.28
N LYS A 31 -15.00 -6.09 -7.65
CA LYS A 31 -15.52 -7.11 -6.71
C LYS A 31 -14.43 -7.87 -5.94
N ASN A 32 -13.15 -7.50 -6.09
CA ASN A 32 -11.97 -8.19 -5.57
C ASN A 32 -11.00 -7.23 -4.82
N PHE A 33 -11.51 -6.29 -4.03
CA PHE A 33 -10.67 -5.48 -3.14
C PHE A 33 -10.22 -6.32 -1.94
N ASP A 34 -9.01 -6.86 -2.03
CA ASP A 34 -8.40 -7.64 -0.95
C ASP A 34 -7.20 -6.88 -0.38
N ILE A 35 -7.41 -6.25 0.79
CA ILE A 35 -6.38 -5.51 1.53
C ILE A 35 -5.23 -6.44 1.94
N GLU A 36 -5.54 -7.69 2.26
CA GLU A 36 -4.60 -8.69 2.77
C GLU A 36 -3.72 -9.28 1.66
N LYS A 37 -4.18 -9.22 0.40
CA LYS A 37 -3.41 -9.69 -0.75
C LYS A 37 -2.05 -9.00 -0.90
N TYR A 38 -2.01 -7.70 -0.60
CA TYR A 38 -0.82 -6.87 -0.79
C TYR A 38 -0.09 -6.56 0.53
N PHE A 39 -0.63 -7.00 1.66
CA PHE A 39 -0.03 -6.75 2.96
C PHE A 39 1.13 -7.71 3.22
N GLY A 40 2.23 -7.16 3.72
CA GLY A 40 3.42 -7.90 4.12
C GLY A 40 4.70 -7.30 3.53
N GLN A 41 5.82 -7.67 4.13
CA GLN A 41 7.14 -7.31 3.61
C GLN A 41 7.53 -8.23 2.44
N MET A 42 8.25 -7.68 1.47
CA MET A 42 8.81 -8.41 0.34
C MET A 42 10.27 -8.77 0.63
N ASN A 43 10.65 -10.02 0.34
CA ASN A 43 12.07 -10.40 0.33
C ASN A 43 12.70 -9.95 -0.98
N ASP A 44 13.90 -9.37 -0.90
CA ASP A 44 14.69 -8.94 -2.06
C ASP A 44 13.93 -8.08 -3.09
N PRO A 45 13.25 -6.99 -2.67
CA PRO A 45 12.59 -6.08 -3.60
C PRO A 45 13.63 -5.40 -4.51
N THR A 46 13.22 -5.02 -5.72
CA THR A 46 14.07 -4.19 -6.59
C THR A 46 14.31 -2.82 -5.99
N CYS A 47 13.28 -2.25 -5.35
CA CYS A 47 13.38 -1.00 -4.60
C CYS A 47 12.35 -0.97 -3.49
N SER A 48 12.62 -0.16 -2.47
CA SER A 48 11.73 -0.06 -1.31
C SER A 48 11.81 1.31 -0.67
N SER A 49 10.86 1.62 0.21
CA SER A 49 10.90 2.84 0.98
C SER A 49 10.18 2.73 2.31
N TYR A 50 10.50 3.67 3.19
CA TYR A 50 9.87 3.86 4.49
C TYR A 50 9.63 5.36 4.70
N ILE A 51 8.42 5.74 5.13
CA ILE A 51 8.10 7.10 5.59
C ILE A 51 7.28 7.01 6.88
N LYS A 52 7.65 7.83 7.88
CA LYS A 52 6.81 8.10 9.05
C LYS A 52 6.04 9.41 8.86
N GLY A 53 4.71 9.32 8.87
CA GLY A 53 3.82 10.47 8.75
C GLY A 53 3.74 11.30 10.03
N PRO A 54 3.29 12.57 9.95
CA PRO A 54 3.12 13.44 11.12
C PRO A 54 2.01 12.96 12.07
N CYS A 55 1.11 12.10 11.60
CA CYS A 55 0.08 11.45 12.41
C CYS A 55 0.60 10.35 13.34
N GLY A 56 1.87 9.93 13.17
CA GLY A 56 2.49 8.86 13.94
C GLY A 56 2.55 7.52 13.20
N ASP A 57 1.65 7.29 12.23
CA ASP A 57 1.68 6.11 11.34
C ASP A 57 2.95 6.10 10.49
N PHE A 58 3.45 4.91 10.19
CA PHE A 58 4.48 4.71 9.17
C PHE A 58 3.92 3.90 8.00
N MET A 59 4.58 4.00 6.85
CA MET A 59 4.27 3.23 5.66
C MET A 59 5.56 2.72 5.03
N GLU A 60 5.52 1.48 4.56
CA GLU A 60 6.55 0.87 3.75
C GLU A 60 5.95 0.40 2.43
N PHE A 61 6.68 0.60 1.34
CA PHE A 61 6.38 -0.01 0.05
C PHE A 61 7.58 -0.80 -0.46
N TYR A 62 7.27 -1.91 -1.13
CA TYR A 62 8.22 -2.81 -1.73
C TYR A 62 7.80 -3.10 -3.17
N LEU A 63 8.69 -2.89 -4.13
CA LEU A 63 8.40 -3.05 -5.56
C LEU A 63 9.39 -4.05 -6.18
N ALA A 64 8.84 -5.01 -6.93
CA ALA A 64 9.60 -5.80 -7.90
C ALA A 64 9.40 -5.16 -9.29
N VAL A 65 10.50 -4.81 -9.95
CA VAL A 65 10.46 -4.09 -11.23
C VAL A 65 11.17 -4.91 -12.31
N ASP A 66 10.47 -5.18 -13.41
CA ASP A 66 11.02 -5.94 -14.54
C ASP A 66 12.08 -5.14 -15.31
N SER A 67 12.78 -5.82 -16.22
CA SER A 67 13.82 -5.21 -17.08
C SER A 67 13.31 -4.13 -18.03
N ARG A 68 11.99 -3.96 -18.15
CA ARG A 68 11.32 -2.94 -18.98
C ARG A 68 10.76 -1.80 -18.13
N GLY A 69 11.08 -1.77 -16.83
CA GLY A 69 10.63 -0.73 -15.91
C GLY A 69 9.15 -0.83 -15.54
N ARG A 70 8.57 -2.04 -15.50
CA ARG A 70 7.20 -2.27 -15.00
C ARG A 70 7.19 -2.92 -13.63
N ILE A 71 6.24 -2.49 -12.80
CA ILE A 71 6.00 -3.04 -11.47
C ILE A 71 5.27 -4.38 -11.64
N GLU A 72 6.00 -5.49 -11.55
CA GLU A 72 5.44 -6.85 -11.68
C GLU A 72 4.85 -7.36 -10.37
N ASP A 73 5.37 -6.89 -9.23
CA ASP A 73 4.81 -7.15 -7.91
C ASP A 73 4.99 -5.92 -7.00
N ILE A 74 4.03 -5.74 -6.08
CA ILE A 74 4.04 -4.66 -5.10
C ILE A 74 3.40 -5.13 -3.81
N SER A 75 4.04 -4.81 -2.69
CA SER A 75 3.49 -5.03 -1.35
C SER A 75 3.75 -3.85 -0.45
N TYR A 76 3.02 -3.79 0.66
CA TYR A 76 3.16 -2.74 1.66
C TYR A 76 3.15 -3.31 3.06
N TYR A 77 3.75 -2.58 4.01
CA TYR A 77 3.67 -2.90 5.42
C TYR A 77 3.44 -1.63 6.25
N THR A 78 2.61 -1.77 7.29
CA THR A 78 2.26 -0.68 8.21
C THR A 78 1.57 -1.22 9.46
N GLU A 79 1.86 -0.61 10.61
CA GLU A 79 1.07 -0.75 11.84
C GLU A 79 0.07 0.41 12.04
N GLY A 80 -0.11 1.24 11.00
CA GLY A 80 -1.03 2.36 11.01
C GLY A 80 -2.51 1.94 11.04
N CYS A 81 -3.38 2.95 11.12
CA CYS A 81 -4.82 2.74 11.20
C CYS A 81 -5.41 2.08 9.95
N GLY A 82 -6.69 1.65 10.03
CA GLY A 82 -7.38 1.01 8.90
C GLY A 82 -7.40 1.88 7.63
N ALA A 83 -7.54 3.20 7.76
CA ALA A 83 -7.46 4.12 6.62
C ALA A 83 -6.09 4.09 5.92
N THR A 84 -5.00 4.00 6.68
CA THR A 84 -3.63 3.87 6.17
C THR A 84 -3.46 2.57 5.38
N ARG A 85 -3.97 1.45 5.89
CA ARG A 85 -3.94 0.15 5.19
C ARG A 85 -4.78 0.18 3.90
N THR A 86 -5.97 0.74 3.95
CA THR A 86 -6.84 0.85 2.78
C THR A 86 -6.25 1.74 1.68
N CYS A 87 -5.67 2.89 2.05
CA CYS A 87 -4.98 3.75 1.10
C CYS A 87 -3.78 3.04 0.45
N ALA A 88 -3.01 2.28 1.23
CA ALA A 88 -1.87 1.53 0.70
C ALA A 88 -2.30 0.42 -0.26
N ALA A 89 -3.32 -0.36 0.08
CA ALA A 89 -3.89 -1.38 -0.81
C ALA A 89 -4.43 -0.77 -2.11
N ALA A 90 -5.10 0.39 -2.05
CA ALA A 90 -5.54 1.10 -3.25
C ALA A 90 -4.36 1.51 -4.14
N VAL A 91 -3.28 2.04 -3.54
CA VAL A 91 -2.04 2.36 -4.26
C VAL A 91 -1.43 1.11 -4.92
N CYS A 92 -1.38 -0.03 -4.22
CA CYS A 92 -0.93 -1.31 -4.81
C CYS A 92 -1.72 -1.69 -6.06
N ILE A 93 -3.05 -1.66 -5.99
CA ILE A 93 -3.92 -2.02 -7.12
C ILE A 93 -3.70 -1.06 -8.30
N MET A 94 -3.51 0.23 -8.02
CA MET A 94 -3.30 1.24 -9.05
C MET A 94 -1.92 1.14 -9.70
N ALA A 95 -0.88 0.77 -8.94
CA ALA A 95 0.50 0.71 -9.41
C ALA A 95 0.87 -0.61 -10.08
N LEU A 96 0.24 -1.72 -9.71
CA LEU A 96 0.56 -3.03 -10.27
C LEU A 96 0.39 -3.06 -11.80
N ASN A 97 1.37 -3.65 -12.49
CA ASN A 97 1.50 -3.71 -13.96
C ASN A 97 1.72 -2.36 -14.67
N LYS A 98 1.83 -1.24 -13.95
CA LYS A 98 2.21 0.05 -14.55
C LYS A 98 3.72 0.13 -14.76
N THR A 99 4.12 0.96 -15.72
CA THR A 99 5.51 1.40 -15.79
C THR A 99 5.82 2.32 -14.60
N ILE A 100 7.10 2.46 -14.26
CA ILE A 100 7.55 3.39 -13.22
C ILE A 100 7.04 4.82 -13.47
N ILE A 101 7.06 5.28 -14.72
CA ILE A 101 6.58 6.61 -15.10
C ILE A 101 5.06 6.73 -14.94
N ASP A 102 4.30 5.71 -15.34
CA ASP A 102 2.84 5.72 -15.15
C ASP A 102 2.46 5.66 -13.67
N ALA A 103 3.23 4.94 -12.85
CA ALA A 103 3.01 4.85 -11.40
C ALA A 103 3.27 6.19 -10.70
N LEU A 104 4.19 7.02 -11.18
CA LEU A 104 4.40 8.39 -10.67
C LEU A 104 3.19 9.31 -10.90
N SER A 105 2.29 8.98 -11.82
CA SER A 105 1.08 9.78 -12.07
C SER A 105 -0.04 9.51 -11.05
N ILE A 106 0.09 8.47 -10.22
CA ILE A 106 -0.89 8.13 -9.17
C ILE A 106 -0.87 9.22 -8.10
N SER A 107 -1.96 9.97 -7.95
CA SER A 107 -2.04 11.06 -6.98
C SER A 107 -2.85 10.69 -5.74
N ALA A 108 -2.59 11.36 -4.61
CA ALA A 108 -3.40 11.18 -3.40
C ALA A 108 -4.88 11.52 -3.64
N GLY A 109 -5.16 12.53 -4.47
CA GLY A 109 -6.53 12.88 -4.85
C GLY A 109 -7.23 11.76 -5.63
N GLU A 110 -6.51 11.06 -6.51
CA GLU A 110 -7.05 9.89 -7.22
C GLU A 110 -7.35 8.74 -6.24
N VAL A 111 -6.44 8.46 -5.30
CA VAL A 111 -6.65 7.45 -4.25
C VAL A 111 -7.88 7.78 -3.40
N ILE A 112 -8.02 9.03 -2.94
CA ILE A 112 -9.18 9.50 -2.17
C ILE A 112 -10.46 9.34 -2.99
N SER A 113 -10.44 9.68 -4.28
CA SER A 113 -11.63 9.57 -5.15
C SER A 113 -12.13 8.14 -5.34
N LYS A 114 -11.23 7.15 -5.20
CA LYS A 114 -11.52 5.71 -5.33
C LYS A 114 -11.97 5.07 -4.02
N ILE A 115 -11.76 5.72 -2.87
CA ILE A 115 -12.12 5.23 -1.54
C ILE A 115 -13.39 5.93 -1.08
N LYS A 116 -14.53 5.24 -1.13
CA LYS A 116 -15.78 5.77 -0.57
C LYS A 116 -15.72 5.78 0.95
N GLY A 117 -16.12 6.89 1.57
CA GLY A 117 -16.26 7.00 3.03
C GLY A 117 -14.97 7.27 3.80
N LEU A 118 -13.87 7.65 3.12
CA LEU A 118 -12.67 8.11 3.81
C LEU A 118 -12.98 9.40 4.59
N PRO A 119 -12.84 9.44 5.92
CA PRO A 119 -13.07 10.65 6.70
C PRO A 119 -12.11 11.77 6.30
N GLU A 120 -12.56 13.03 6.39
CA GLU A 120 -11.76 14.20 6.02
C GLU A 120 -10.40 14.23 6.75
N ASP A 121 -10.44 13.95 8.06
CA ASP A 121 -9.25 13.93 8.92
C ASP A 121 -8.26 12.81 8.57
N HIS A 122 -8.67 11.81 7.79
CA HIS A 122 -7.86 10.66 7.37
C HIS A 122 -7.36 10.77 5.92
N LYS A 123 -7.63 11.88 5.22
CA LYS A 123 -7.06 12.13 3.88
C LYS A 123 -5.52 12.15 3.87
N HIS A 124 -4.91 12.48 5.00
CA HIS A 124 -3.45 12.43 5.16
C HIS A 124 -2.88 11.01 4.97
N CYS A 125 -3.66 9.95 5.23
CA CYS A 125 -3.25 8.57 5.00
C CYS A 125 -2.98 8.29 3.51
N ALA A 126 -3.81 8.86 2.61
CA ALA A 126 -3.59 8.75 1.17
C ALA A 126 -2.32 9.50 0.73
N ILE A 127 -2.05 10.66 1.32
CA ILE A 127 -0.82 11.42 1.08
C ILE A 127 0.40 10.62 1.53
N LEU A 128 0.34 10.00 2.71
CA LEU A 128 1.40 9.14 3.24
C LEU A 128 1.66 7.96 2.30
N SER A 129 0.62 7.22 1.88
CA SER A 129 0.78 6.10 0.96
C SER A 129 1.40 6.51 -0.38
N VAL A 130 0.88 7.55 -1.03
CA VAL A 130 1.40 8.00 -2.34
C VAL A 130 2.82 8.55 -2.23
N SER A 131 3.13 9.32 -1.18
CA SER A 131 4.48 9.83 -0.95
C SER A 131 5.49 8.69 -0.76
N THR A 132 5.06 7.62 -0.09
CA THR A 132 5.90 6.44 0.14
C THR A 132 6.13 5.66 -1.15
N LEU A 133 5.09 5.49 -1.99
CA LEU A 133 5.25 4.93 -3.34
C LEU A 133 6.27 5.74 -4.16
N TYR A 134 6.14 7.06 -4.19
CA TYR A 134 7.07 7.91 -4.93
C TYR A 134 8.49 7.77 -4.43
N ARG A 135 8.68 7.62 -3.11
CA ARG A 135 10.00 7.39 -2.53
C ARG A 135 10.59 6.03 -2.94
N ALA A 136 9.77 4.98 -3.04
CA ALA A 136 10.23 3.68 -3.52
C ALA A 136 10.60 3.75 -5.02
N ILE A 137 9.82 4.47 -5.82
CA ILE A 137 10.16 4.74 -7.23
C ILE A 137 11.47 5.55 -7.34
N ALA A 138 11.66 6.55 -6.49
CA ALA A 138 12.89 7.33 -6.49
C ALA A 138 14.11 6.47 -6.14
N ASP A 139 13.96 5.54 -5.19
CA ASP A 139 15.00 4.55 -4.86
C ASP A 139 15.40 3.72 -6.10
N TYR A 140 14.44 3.23 -6.89
CA TYR A 140 14.71 2.56 -8.17
C TYR A 140 15.46 3.43 -9.18
N LEU A 141 15.03 4.69 -9.36
CA LEU A 141 15.62 5.61 -10.34
C LEU A 141 17.03 6.08 -9.97
N LEU A 142 17.43 5.92 -8.71
CA LEU A 142 18.75 6.29 -8.20
C LEU A 142 19.72 5.10 -8.13
N LEU A 143 19.29 3.89 -8.53
CA LEU A 143 20.18 2.76 -8.66
C LEU A 143 21.23 3.03 -9.77
N PRO A 144 22.49 2.63 -9.54
CA PRO A 144 23.61 2.94 -10.44
C PRO A 144 23.60 2.15 -11.76
#